data_AF-A0A7L1NNW3-F1
#
_entry.id   AF-A0A7L1NNW3-F1
#
_cell.length_a   1.000
_cell.length_b   1.000
_cell.length_c   1.000
_cell.angle_alpha   90.00
_cell.angle_beta   90.00
_cell.angle_gamma   90.00
#
_symmetry.space_group_name_H-M   'P 1'
#
loop_
_entity.id
_entity.type
_entity.pdbx_description
1 polymer ?
#
loop_
_entity_poly.entity_id
_entity_poly.type
_entity_poly.pdbx_seq_one_letter_code
_entity_poly.pdbx_strand_id
1 'polypeptide(L)'
;ASPPPSPYQERPWDYLESDEYKTIYGDKPVWLGYRRNHKGAIPPQRTRKTCLRKGKKVGNPCPICRDHNLLVHFRNVKLLDQFICPHSGDILHPAHTGVCMKQHKLLTKAISEAQDHGLLWLQVPFVPVPLEDFSNQHAAVSKTPPAPALSSPGAPWYPWYQWQPPPATAVARVRRLYRG
;
A
#
# COMPACT_ATOMS: atom_id res chain seq x y z
N ALA A 1 27.53 16.09 13.69
CA ALA A 1 27.01 14.92 14.39
C ALA A 1 25.56 14.69 13.98
N SER A 2 25.16 13.46 13.67
CA SER A 2 23.74 13.10 13.59
C SER A 2 23.13 13.28 14.99
N PRO A 3 21.91 13.83 15.11
CA PRO A 3 21.24 13.88 16.41
C PRO A 3 21.07 12.46 16.96
N PRO A 4 21.08 12.30 18.30
CA PRO A 4 20.81 11.00 18.91
C PRO A 4 19.42 10.49 18.50
N PRO A 5 19.23 9.15 18.43
CA PRO A 5 17.92 8.57 18.16
C PRO A 5 16.91 9.01 19.21
N SER A 6 15.63 9.13 18.81
CA SER A 6 14.56 9.49 19.74
C SER A 6 14.39 8.39 20.79
N PRO A 7 14.17 8.73 22.08
CA PRO A 7 13.90 7.74 23.12
C PRO A 7 12.60 6.95 22.87
N TYR A 8 11.70 7.47 22.04
CA TYR A 8 10.40 6.88 21.72
C TYR A 8 10.41 5.99 20.46
N GLN A 9 11.58 5.55 19.99
CA GLN A 9 11.71 4.81 18.73
C GLN A 9 10.89 3.51 18.70
N GLU A 10 10.89 2.76 19.80
CA GLU A 10 10.14 1.50 19.93
C GLU A 10 8.65 1.73 20.24
N ARG A 11 8.35 2.79 21.00
CA ARG A 11 7.00 3.12 21.47
C ARG A 11 6.67 4.58 21.15
N PRO A 12 6.38 4.90 19.88
CA PRO A 12 6.16 6.26 19.44
C PRO A 12 4.87 6.90 19.98
N TRP A 13 3.91 6.09 20.43
CA TRP A 13 2.66 6.59 21.03
C TRP A 13 2.86 7.14 22.46
N ASP A 14 3.88 6.69 23.19
CA ASP A 14 4.18 7.17 24.56
C ASP A 14 4.54 8.67 24.54
N TYR A 15 5.14 9.17 23.45
CA TYR A 15 5.47 10.59 23.31
C TYR A 15 4.23 11.49 23.33
N LEU A 16 3.10 11.07 22.74
CA LEU A 16 1.89 11.90 22.71
C LEU A 16 1.19 11.98 24.07
N GLU A 17 1.51 11.06 24.98
CA GLU A 17 0.99 11.07 26.36
C GLU A 17 1.89 11.85 27.30
N SER A 18 3.13 12.10 26.89
CA SER A 18 4.13 12.83 27.67
C SER A 18 3.75 14.28 27.95
N ASP A 19 4.25 14.81 29.06
CA ASP A 19 4.05 16.22 29.43
C ASP A 19 4.80 17.17 28.50
N GLU A 20 5.89 16.72 27.88
CA GLU A 20 6.61 17.48 26.86
C GLU A 20 5.72 17.80 25.65
N TYR A 21 4.99 16.80 25.14
CA TYR A 21 4.08 16.98 24.03
C TYR A 21 2.93 17.93 24.40
N LYS A 22 2.33 17.75 25.57
CA LYS A 22 1.25 18.62 26.07
C LYS A 22 1.71 20.06 26.26
N THR A 23 2.94 20.27 26.72
CA THR A 23 3.50 21.63 26.90
C THR A 23 3.72 22.33 25.56
N ILE A 24 4.15 21.60 24.53
CA ILE A 24 4.47 22.18 23.21
C ILE A 24 3.22 22.39 22.35
N TYR A 25 2.34 21.39 22.28
CA TYR A 25 1.21 21.36 21.35
C TYR A 25 -0.15 21.56 22.04
N GLY A 26 -0.26 21.18 23.32
CA GLY A 26 -1.53 21.14 24.04
C GLY A 26 -2.53 20.20 23.37
N ASP A 27 -3.79 20.63 23.33
CA ASP A 27 -4.90 19.88 22.71
C ASP A 27 -5.03 20.13 21.20
N LYS A 28 -4.14 20.93 20.61
CA LYS A 28 -4.19 21.32 19.21
C LYS A 28 -3.43 20.32 18.34
N PRO A 29 -3.85 20.11 17.07
CA PRO A 29 -3.12 19.21 16.19
C PRO A 29 -1.73 19.77 15.85
N VAL A 30 -0.76 18.87 15.64
CA VAL A 30 0.67 19.22 15.48
C VAL A 30 0.95 20.21 14.36
N TRP A 31 0.10 20.25 13.34
CA TRP A 31 0.24 21.09 12.15
C TRP A 31 -0.39 22.48 12.28
N LEU A 32 -1.19 22.76 13.31
CA LEU A 32 -1.91 24.04 13.44
C LEU A 32 -0.97 25.25 13.59
N GLY A 33 0.11 25.08 14.35
CA GLY A 33 1.12 26.13 14.56
C GLY A 33 2.11 26.31 13.40
N TYR A 34 1.87 25.71 12.24
CA TYR A 34 2.81 25.71 11.12
C TYR A 34 2.32 26.56 9.94
N ARG A 35 3.17 27.46 9.46
CA ARG A 35 2.92 28.28 8.27
C ARG A 35 4.02 28.10 7.22
N ARG A 36 3.62 27.88 5.97
CA ARG A 36 4.53 27.73 4.82
C ARG A 36 4.93 29.07 4.24
N ASN A 37 6.22 29.25 4.01
CA ASN A 37 6.75 30.39 3.25
C ASN A 37 6.61 30.09 1.75
N HIS A 38 5.87 30.93 1.03
CA HIS A 38 5.67 30.85 -0.42
C HIS A 38 5.39 32.25 -0.98
N LYS A 39 5.55 32.43 -2.30
CA LYS A 39 5.31 33.70 -2.98
C LYS A 39 3.81 33.88 -3.24
N GLY A 40 3.28 35.07 -2.95
CA GLY A 40 1.88 35.42 -3.20
C GLY A 40 0.91 34.82 -2.18
N ALA A 41 -0.39 35.05 -2.41
CA ALA A 41 -1.46 34.56 -1.54
C ALA A 41 -1.81 33.08 -1.75
N ILE A 42 -1.61 32.57 -2.97
CA ILE A 42 -1.97 31.19 -3.33
C ILE A 42 -0.73 30.29 -3.25
N PRO A 43 -0.72 29.27 -2.39
CA PRO A 43 0.41 28.35 -2.28
C PRO A 43 0.50 27.44 -3.51
N PRO A 44 1.72 26.94 -3.84
CA PRO A 44 1.87 25.84 -4.76
C PRO A 44 1.06 24.63 -4.29
N GLN A 45 0.29 24.03 -5.21
CA GLN A 45 -0.60 22.89 -4.94
C GLN A 45 0.16 21.68 -4.37
N ARG A 46 1.40 21.49 -4.79
CA ARG A 46 2.27 20.44 -4.26
C ARG A 46 3.27 20.98 -3.24
N THR A 47 3.38 20.32 -2.09
CA THR A 47 4.42 20.64 -1.12
C THR A 47 5.79 20.12 -1.57
N ARG A 48 6.84 20.55 -0.88
CA ARG A 48 8.21 20.10 -1.18
C ARG A 48 8.33 18.58 -1.05
N LYS A 49 9.25 17.97 -1.81
CA LYS A 49 9.49 16.51 -1.79
C LYS A 49 9.90 16.00 -0.40
N THR A 50 10.92 16.60 0.21
CA THR A 50 11.44 16.22 1.53
C THR A 50 11.90 17.46 2.33
N CYS A 51 11.78 17.41 3.66
CA CYS A 51 12.35 18.40 4.58
C CYS A 51 13.77 18.04 5.05
N LEU A 52 14.18 16.78 4.89
CA LEU A 52 15.51 16.29 5.20
C LEU A 52 16.24 16.00 3.89
N ARG A 53 17.42 16.59 3.68
CA ARG A 53 18.28 16.36 2.52
C ARG A 53 19.69 16.05 3.01
N LYS A 54 20.21 14.86 2.68
CA LYS A 54 21.54 14.40 3.14
C LYS A 54 21.74 14.59 4.66
N GLY A 55 20.72 14.24 5.46
CA GLY A 55 20.74 14.38 6.92
C GLY A 55 20.53 15.80 7.48
N LYS A 56 20.49 16.84 6.64
CA LYS A 56 20.28 18.22 7.08
C LYS A 56 18.81 18.63 6.95
N LYS A 57 18.26 19.27 8.00
CA LYS A 57 16.93 19.89 7.98
C LYS A 57 16.96 21.17 7.13
N VAL A 58 15.90 21.40 6.37
CA VAL A 58 15.65 22.68 5.69
C VAL A 58 15.25 23.74 6.74
N GLY A 59 15.50 25.03 6.49
CA GLY A 59 15.27 26.10 7.46
C GLY A 59 13.87 26.16 8.09
N ASN A 60 12.80 25.98 7.30
CA ASN A 60 11.43 25.85 7.82
C ASN A 60 10.90 24.42 7.55
N PRO A 61 11.22 23.42 8.39
CA PRO A 61 10.81 22.03 8.22
C PRO A 61 9.33 21.83 8.56
N CYS A 62 8.68 20.79 8.03
CA CYS A 62 7.26 20.56 8.27
C CYS A 62 6.98 20.08 9.70
N PRO A 63 5.71 20.07 10.17
CA PRO A 63 5.34 19.73 11.55
C PRO A 63 5.91 18.42 12.06
N ILE A 64 5.99 17.40 11.20
CA ILE A 64 6.54 16.08 11.54
C ILE A 64 8.08 16.06 11.48
N CYS A 65 8.71 16.88 10.64
CA CYS A 65 10.18 16.85 10.48
C CYS A 65 10.91 17.87 11.37
N ARG A 66 10.20 18.84 11.95
CA ARG A 66 10.79 19.77 12.92
C ARG A 66 11.14 19.02 14.21
N ASP A 67 10.21 18.16 14.64
CA ASP A 67 10.30 17.36 15.84
C ASP A 67 10.74 15.93 15.50
N HIS A 68 11.77 15.45 16.15
CA HIS A 68 12.28 14.10 15.95
C HIS A 68 11.51 13.02 16.73
N ASN A 69 10.73 13.41 17.75
CA ASN A 69 9.94 12.50 18.57
C ASN A 69 8.60 12.13 17.91
N LEU A 70 8.16 12.93 16.92
CA LEU A 70 6.99 12.63 16.10
C LEU A 70 7.32 11.57 15.04
N LEU A 71 7.24 10.31 15.45
CA LEU A 71 7.46 9.16 14.58
C LEU A 71 6.13 8.67 14.00
N VAL A 72 6.08 8.60 12.67
CA VAL A 72 4.91 8.09 11.93
C VAL A 72 4.91 6.56 11.97
N HIS A 73 3.93 5.98 12.65
CA HIS A 73 3.75 4.54 12.78
C HIS A 73 2.25 4.21 12.85
N PHE A 74 1.83 3.07 12.31
CA PHE A 74 0.42 2.64 12.28
C PHE A 74 -0.22 2.46 13.68
N ARG A 75 0.57 2.17 14.72
CA ARG A 75 0.10 2.03 16.10
C ARG A 75 -0.17 3.37 16.78
N ASN A 76 0.38 4.45 16.23
CA ASN A 76 0.25 5.77 16.82
C ASN A 76 -1.06 6.45 16.37
N VAL A 77 -2.18 5.87 16.81
CA VAL A 77 -3.54 6.29 16.42
C VAL A 77 -3.76 7.77 16.74
N LYS A 78 -3.35 8.23 17.93
CA LYS A 78 -3.49 9.63 18.39
C LYS A 78 -2.79 10.64 17.47
N LEU A 79 -1.68 10.25 16.84
CA LEU A 79 -0.98 11.10 15.88
C LEU A 79 -1.67 11.06 14.52
N LEU A 80 -2.02 9.86 14.04
CA LEU A 80 -2.61 9.67 12.71
C LEU A 80 -3.98 10.33 12.58
N ASP A 81 -4.80 10.26 13.64
CA ASP A 81 -6.14 10.84 13.69
C ASP A 81 -6.13 12.35 13.43
N GLN A 82 -5.07 13.07 13.85
CA GLN A 82 -4.90 14.50 13.59
C GLN A 82 -4.74 14.84 12.10
N PHE A 83 -4.39 13.87 11.26
CA PHE A 83 -4.23 14.04 9.82
C PHE A 83 -5.46 13.58 9.03
N ILE A 84 -6.53 13.19 9.71
CA ILE A 84 -7.79 12.73 9.14
C ILE A 84 -8.89 13.77 9.45
N CYS A 85 -9.81 13.96 8.51
CA CYS A 85 -11.00 14.77 8.75
C CYS A 85 -11.96 14.03 9.71
N PRO A 86 -12.37 14.61 10.85
CA PRO A 86 -13.22 13.93 11.82
C PRO A 86 -14.62 13.61 11.28
N HIS A 87 -15.08 14.33 10.25
CA HIS A 87 -16.41 14.15 9.66
C HIS A 87 -16.39 13.25 8.43
N SER A 88 -15.43 13.46 7.52
CA SER A 88 -15.37 12.74 6.25
C SER A 88 -14.58 11.42 6.36
N GLY A 89 -13.66 11.29 7.31
CA GLY A 89 -12.69 10.19 7.35
C GLY A 89 -11.59 10.30 6.30
N ASP A 90 -11.58 11.38 5.50
CA ASP A 90 -10.58 11.60 4.46
C ASP A 90 -9.25 12.12 5.02
N ILE A 91 -8.15 11.67 4.43
CA ILE A 91 -6.81 12.14 4.79
C ILE A 91 -6.63 13.58 4.28
N LEU A 92 -6.22 14.48 5.18
CA LEU A 92 -6.02 15.88 4.86
C LEU A 92 -4.88 16.06 3.84
N HIS A 93 -5.16 16.84 2.79
CA HIS A 93 -4.18 17.13 1.74
C HIS A 93 -2.94 17.86 2.32
N PRO A 94 -1.71 17.60 1.82
CA PRO A 94 -0.48 18.20 2.35
C PRO A 94 -0.43 19.73 2.21
N ALA A 95 -1.24 20.33 1.33
CA ALA A 95 -1.38 21.78 1.26
C ALA A 95 -2.01 22.37 2.54
N HIS A 96 -2.92 21.62 3.19
CA HIS A 96 -3.59 22.01 4.43
C HIS A 96 -2.69 21.75 5.64
N THR A 97 -2.13 20.55 5.76
CA THR A 97 -1.31 20.14 6.92
C THR A 97 0.14 20.65 6.85
N GLY A 98 0.59 21.09 5.68
CA GLY A 98 1.94 21.62 5.47
C GLY A 98 3.07 20.60 5.52
N VAL A 99 2.75 19.30 5.52
CA VAL A 99 3.75 18.21 5.51
C VAL A 99 4.46 18.09 4.16
N CYS A 100 5.71 17.61 4.18
CA CYS A 100 6.41 17.29 2.93
C CYS A 100 5.83 16.02 2.29
N MET A 101 5.96 15.89 0.96
CA MET A 101 5.37 14.76 0.22
C MET A 101 5.87 13.39 0.69
N LYS A 102 7.13 13.29 1.14
CA LYS A 102 7.66 12.05 1.73
C LYS A 102 6.91 11.66 2.99
N GLN A 103 6.69 12.60 3.91
CA GLN A 103 5.95 12.31 5.14
C GLN A 103 4.47 12.09 4.86
N HIS A 104 3.87 12.82 3.92
CA HIS A 104 2.49 12.55 3.50
C HIS A 104 2.33 11.11 2.98
N LYS A 105 3.24 10.62 2.14
CA LYS A 105 3.21 9.24 1.65
C LYS A 105 3.35 8.22 2.78
N LEU A 106 4.20 8.50 3.78
CA LEU A 106 4.35 7.65 4.96
C LEU A 106 3.10 7.67 5.84
N LEU A 107 2.48 8.83 6.04
CA LEU A 107 1.21 8.97 6.76
C LEU A 107 0.10 8.19 6.06
N THR A 108 -0.08 8.36 4.74
CA THR A 108 -1.09 7.61 3.98
C THR A 108 -0.91 6.10 4.14
N LYS A 109 0.34 5.62 4.05
CA LYS A 109 0.64 4.20 4.26
C LYS A 109 0.35 3.76 5.69
N ALA A 110 0.75 4.54 6.70
CA ALA A 110 0.52 4.19 8.10
C ALA A 110 -0.97 4.22 8.47
N ILE A 111 -1.76 5.13 7.88
CA ILE A 111 -3.21 5.21 8.04
C ILE A 111 -3.88 4.00 7.40
N SER A 112 -3.50 3.64 6.16
CA SER A 112 -4.06 2.43 5.51
C SER A 112 -3.72 1.18 6.31
N GLU A 113 -2.47 1.03 6.75
CA GLU A 113 -2.04 -0.10 7.58
C GLU A 113 -2.79 -0.14 8.93
N ALA A 114 -3.03 1.02 9.55
CA ALA A 114 -3.82 1.09 10.78
C ALA A 114 -5.30 0.74 10.56
N GLN A 115 -5.89 1.10 9.41
CA GLN A 115 -7.24 0.69 9.02
C GLN A 115 -7.32 -0.81 8.75
N ASP A 116 -6.33 -1.37 8.05
CA ASP A 116 -6.23 -2.81 7.76
C ASP A 116 -6.12 -3.64 9.06
N HIS A 117 -5.41 -3.11 10.07
CA HIS A 117 -5.31 -3.72 11.40
C HIS A 117 -6.50 -3.42 12.32
N GLY A 118 -7.48 -2.62 11.89
CA GLY A 118 -8.64 -2.24 12.71
C GLY A 118 -8.33 -1.32 13.89
N LEU A 119 -7.19 -0.63 13.88
CA LEU A 119 -6.80 0.35 14.90
C LEU A 119 -7.44 1.73 14.68
N LEU A 120 -7.68 2.09 13.41
CA LEU A 120 -8.39 3.30 13.02
C LEU A 120 -9.78 2.94 12.50
N TRP A 121 -10.74 3.81 12.78
CA TRP A 121 -12.08 3.69 12.25
C TRP A 121 -12.11 4.02 10.75
N LEU A 122 -12.90 3.25 10.00
CA LEU A 122 -13.14 3.42 8.56
C LEU A 122 -14.63 3.19 8.30
N GLN A 123 -15.25 4.06 7.50
CA GLN A 123 -16.61 3.82 7.01
C GLN A 123 -16.58 2.76 5.92
N VAL A 124 -17.02 1.54 6.26
CA VAL A 124 -17.20 0.46 5.30
C VAL A 124 -18.68 0.41 4.91
N PRO A 125 -19.03 0.74 3.65
CA PRO A 125 -20.41 0.65 3.20
C PRO A 125 -20.86 -0.81 3.19
N PHE A 126 -22.13 -1.03 3.49
CA PHE A 126 -22.73 -2.33 3.25
C PHE A 126 -22.80 -2.58 1.74
N VAL A 127 -22.14 -3.66 1.28
CA VAL A 127 -22.20 -4.10 -0.11
C VAL A 127 -23.15 -5.30 -0.15
N PRO A 128 -24.29 -5.20 -0.85
CA PRO A 128 -25.21 -6.33 -0.97
C PRO A 128 -24.50 -7.47 -1.71
N VAL A 129 -24.83 -8.68 -1.29
CA VAL A 129 -24.40 -9.89 -1.99
C VAL A 129 -24.97 -9.86 -3.42
N PRO A 130 -24.19 -10.20 -4.46
CA PRO A 130 -24.70 -10.29 -5.82
C PRO A 130 -25.95 -11.18 -5.88
N LEU A 131 -26.93 -10.80 -6.71
CA LEU A 131 -28.23 -11.49 -6.81
C LEU A 131 -28.16 -12.83 -7.56
N GLU A 132 -27.01 -13.49 -7.52
CA GLU A 132 -26.71 -14.71 -8.28
C GLU A 132 -27.03 -15.96 -7.44
N ASP A 133 -27.35 -17.06 -8.13
CA ASP A 133 -27.57 -18.34 -7.47
C ASP A 133 -26.23 -18.91 -6.97
N PHE A 134 -26.06 -19.00 -5.65
CA PHE A 134 -24.87 -19.59 -4.99
C PHE A 134 -24.84 -21.13 -5.05
N SER A 135 -25.49 -21.72 -6.06
CA SER A 135 -25.59 -23.17 -6.21
C SER A 135 -24.28 -23.75 -6.75
N ASN A 136 -23.61 -24.58 -5.94
CA ASN A 136 -22.40 -25.30 -6.36
C ASN A 136 -22.67 -26.57 -7.17
N GLN A 137 -23.84 -26.66 -7.80
CA GLN A 137 -24.24 -27.83 -8.58
C GLN A 137 -23.62 -27.84 -9.98
N HIS A 138 -23.17 -26.69 -10.49
CA HIS A 138 -22.61 -26.60 -11.83
C HIS A 138 -21.31 -27.43 -11.96
N ALA A 139 -21.14 -28.12 -13.09
CA ALA A 139 -19.99 -29.00 -13.35
C ALA A 139 -18.62 -28.29 -13.31
N ALA A 140 -18.58 -26.96 -13.47
CA ALA A 140 -17.34 -26.19 -13.38
C ALA A 140 -16.77 -26.12 -11.95
N VAL A 141 -17.63 -26.20 -10.93
CA VAL A 141 -17.22 -26.16 -9.51
C VAL A 141 -17.30 -27.52 -8.84
N SER A 142 -18.09 -28.45 -9.38
CA SER A 142 -18.14 -29.84 -8.92
C SER A 142 -17.10 -30.72 -9.61
N LYS A 143 -16.90 -31.93 -9.10
CA LYS A 143 -15.96 -32.88 -9.69
C LYS A 143 -16.49 -33.34 -11.04
N THR A 144 -15.77 -33.05 -12.12
CA THR A 144 -16.07 -33.61 -13.43
C THR A 144 -15.63 -35.08 -13.49
N PRO A 145 -16.43 -35.97 -14.10
CA PRO A 145 -16.03 -37.35 -14.28
C PRO A 145 -14.76 -37.41 -15.13
N PRO A 146 -13.73 -38.18 -14.71
CA PRO A 146 -12.48 -38.26 -15.44
C PRO A 146 -12.71 -38.92 -16.81
N ALA A 147 -12.14 -38.34 -17.86
CA ALA A 147 -12.15 -38.97 -19.16
C ALA A 147 -11.35 -40.28 -19.15
N PRO A 148 -11.66 -41.25 -20.03
CA PRO A 148 -10.94 -42.52 -20.10
C PRO A 148 -9.41 -42.37 -20.28
N ALA A 149 -8.98 -41.34 -21.03
CA ALA A 149 -7.56 -41.04 -21.23
C ALA A 149 -6.84 -40.61 -19.95
N LEU A 150 -7.55 -40.12 -18.93
CA LEU A 150 -7.02 -39.78 -17.61
C LEU A 150 -7.04 -40.97 -16.64
N SER A 151 -7.68 -42.10 -16.99
CA SER A 151 -7.71 -43.31 -16.16
C SER A 151 -6.37 -44.06 -16.18
N SER A 152 -5.56 -43.90 -17.22
CA SER A 152 -4.19 -44.42 -17.30
C SER A 152 -3.19 -43.35 -16.86
N PRO A 153 -2.33 -43.62 -15.85
CA PRO A 153 -1.33 -42.66 -15.40
C PRO A 153 -0.38 -42.25 -16.54
N GLY A 154 -0.33 -40.95 -16.84
CA GLY A 154 0.62 -40.37 -17.80
C GLY A 154 0.25 -40.51 -19.28
N ALA A 155 -0.94 -41.02 -19.62
CA ALA A 155 -1.39 -41.03 -21.00
C ALA A 155 -1.83 -39.62 -21.46
N PRO A 156 -1.44 -39.17 -22.66
CA PRO A 156 -1.93 -37.92 -23.20
C PRO A 156 -3.41 -38.05 -23.60
N TRP A 157 -4.11 -36.91 -23.66
CA TRP A 157 -5.50 -36.87 -24.10
C TRP A 157 -5.68 -37.38 -25.53
N TYR A 158 -4.74 -37.04 -26.42
CA TYR A 158 -4.74 -37.49 -27.81
C TYR A 158 -3.47 -38.29 -28.14
N PRO A 159 -3.57 -39.34 -28.99
CA PRO A 159 -2.43 -40.21 -29.32
C PRO A 159 -1.26 -39.50 -30.01
N TRP A 160 -1.53 -38.41 -30.73
CA TRP A 160 -0.52 -37.65 -31.51
C TRP A 160 0.28 -36.66 -30.67
N TYR A 161 -0.02 -36.51 -29.37
CA TYR A 161 0.84 -35.78 -28.44
C TYR A 161 2.14 -36.54 -28.14
N GLN A 162 2.10 -37.87 -28.21
CA GLN A 162 3.30 -38.69 -28.15
C GLN A 162 3.97 -38.72 -29.51
N TRP A 163 5.31 -38.59 -29.52
CA TRP A 163 6.08 -38.70 -30.75
C TRP A 163 5.95 -40.11 -31.32
N GLN A 164 5.44 -40.20 -32.54
CA GLN A 164 5.34 -41.44 -33.30
C GLN A 164 6.35 -41.39 -34.46
N PRO A 165 7.23 -42.40 -34.61
CA PRO A 165 8.19 -42.41 -35.70
C PRO A 165 7.46 -42.47 -37.05
N PRO A 166 7.67 -41.49 -37.95
CA PRO A 166 7.01 -41.51 -39.25
C PRO A 166 7.55 -42.66 -40.13
N PRO A 167 6.73 -43.17 -41.07
CA PRO A 167 7.17 -44.24 -41.96
C PRO A 167 8.33 -43.77 -42.85
N ALA A 168 9.29 -44.65 -43.09
CA ALA A 168 10.52 -44.33 -43.83
C ALA A 168 10.27 -43.77 -45.24
N THR A 169 9.18 -44.21 -45.90
CA THR A 169 8.74 -43.71 -47.21
C THR A 169 8.36 -42.23 -47.18
N ALA A 170 7.67 -41.79 -46.12
CA ALA A 170 7.30 -40.38 -45.93
C ALA A 170 8.53 -39.53 -45.63
N VAL A 171 9.45 -40.02 -44.80
CA VAL A 171 10.73 -39.34 -44.52
C VAL A 171 11.56 -39.20 -45.79
N ALA A 172 11.64 -40.24 -46.64
CA ALA A 172 12.33 -40.20 -47.92
C ALA A 172 11.70 -39.17 -48.89
N ARG A 173 10.37 -39.09 -48.92
CA ARG A 173 9.64 -38.08 -49.72
C ARG A 173 9.96 -36.66 -49.26
N VAL A 174 9.96 -36.39 -47.95
CA VAL A 174 10.33 -35.08 -47.38
C VAL A 174 11.78 -34.72 -47.67
N ARG A 175 12.73 -35.67 -47.50
CA ARG A 175 14.15 -35.50 -47.87
C ARG A 175 14.34 -35.21 -49.36
N ARG A 176 13.44 -35.68 -50.23
CA ARG A 176 13.45 -35.37 -51.67
C ARG A 176 12.92 -33.97 -51.97
N LEU A 177 11.90 -33.53 -51.23
CA LEU A 177 11.26 -32.22 -51.39
C LEU A 177 12.16 -31.08 -50.91
N TYR A 178 12.82 -31.25 -49.77
CA TYR A 178 13.74 -30.27 -49.18
C TYR A 178 15.20 -30.62 -49.47
N ARG A 179 15.54 -30.78 -50.76
CA ARG A 179 16.95 -30.84 -51.19
C ARG A 179 17.45 -29.42 -51.39
N GLY A 180 18.29 -28.96 -50.47
CA GLY A 180 19.21 -27.85 -50.73
C GLY A 180 20.30 -28.27 -51.70
#